data_AF-A0A7S3KJY7-F1
#
_entry.id   AF-A0A7S3KJY7-F1
#
_cell.length_a   1.000
_cell.length_b   1.000
_cell.length_c   1.000
_cell.angle_alpha   90.00
_cell.angle_beta   90.00
_cell.angle_gamma   90.00
#
_symmetry.space_group_name_H-M   'P 1'
#
loop_
_entity.id
_entity.type
_entity.pdbx_description
1 polymer ?
#
loop_
_entity_poly.entity_id
_entity_poly.type
_entity_poly.pdbx_seq_one_letter_code
_entity_poly.pdbx_strand_id
1 'polypeptide(L)'
;RHELFTKLWQDDNKFTVESLDGIQEKPQRDLLLFSSTSYTPDEDFNLVVQALISLNEKIITEKGEDYDGPGIHLVVTGKGPLKEQFEVEFEECNKNLKHVQIETMWLEIEDYPKLVGSADLGVCLHYSSSGVDLPMK
;
A
#
# COMPACT_ATOMS: atom_id res chain seq x y z
N ARG A 1 -17.51 2.73 4.56
CA ARG A 1 -16.63 2.34 3.42
C ARG A 1 -16.89 0.88 3.04
N HIS A 2 -16.45 0.44 1.84
CA HIS A 2 -16.87 -0.75 1.07
C HIS A 2 -16.37 -2.10 1.63
N GLU A 3 -17.08 -3.21 1.37
CA GLU A 3 -16.69 -4.61 1.66
C GLU A 3 -15.34 -5.05 1.07
N LEU A 4 -14.69 -4.22 0.25
CA LEU A 4 -13.38 -4.54 -0.33
C LEU A 4 -12.36 -4.73 0.79
N PHE A 5 -12.49 -3.92 1.85
CA PHE A 5 -11.62 -3.92 3.02
C PHE A 5 -11.72 -5.19 3.87
N THR A 6 -12.76 -6.02 3.71
CA THR A 6 -12.79 -7.34 4.34
C THR A 6 -12.04 -8.40 3.52
N LYS A 7 -11.83 -8.16 2.22
CA LYS A 7 -10.97 -9.00 1.37
C LYS A 7 -9.49 -8.68 1.52
N LEU A 8 -9.17 -7.46 1.96
CA LEU A 8 -7.79 -6.97 2.09
C LEU A 8 -7.05 -7.63 3.27
N TRP A 9 -7.75 -8.00 4.34
CA TRP A 9 -7.10 -8.46 5.58
C TRP A 9 -7.86 -9.63 6.22
N GLN A 10 -7.16 -10.75 6.43
CA GLN A 10 -7.72 -11.93 7.12
C GLN A 10 -7.66 -11.80 8.65
N ASP A 11 -6.70 -11.02 9.18
CA ASP A 11 -6.52 -10.80 10.62
C ASP A 11 -6.28 -9.30 10.91
N ASP A 12 -7.17 -8.69 11.71
CA ASP A 12 -7.11 -7.30 12.23
C ASP A 12 -7.12 -6.15 11.20
N ASN A 13 -8.32 -5.88 10.62
CA ASN A 13 -8.57 -4.73 9.74
C ASN A 13 -8.15 -3.40 10.39
N LYS A 14 -7.11 -2.74 9.86
CA LYS A 14 -6.55 -1.48 10.39
C LYS A 14 -7.36 -0.23 10.05
N PHE A 15 -8.39 -0.34 9.22
CA PHE A 15 -9.05 0.80 8.59
C PHE A 15 -10.46 1.04 9.10
N THR A 16 -11.21 -0.04 9.27
CA THR A 16 -12.64 0.03 9.57
C THR A 16 -13.04 -0.97 10.64
N VAL A 17 -14.18 -0.68 11.27
CA VAL A 17 -14.87 -1.59 12.20
C VAL A 17 -16.32 -1.74 11.74
N GLU A 18 -16.84 -2.96 11.80
CA GLU A 18 -18.26 -3.22 11.59
C GLU A 18 -19.02 -3.01 12.91
N SER A 19 -20.10 -2.23 12.85
CA SER A 19 -20.95 -1.89 13.99
C SER A 19 -22.42 -2.11 13.63
N LEU A 20 -23.34 -1.96 14.60
CA LEU A 20 -24.77 -2.01 14.35
C LEU A 20 -25.25 -0.94 13.35
N ASP A 21 -24.52 0.17 13.26
CA ASP A 21 -24.80 1.28 12.33
C ASP A 21 -24.08 1.11 10.97
N GLY A 22 -23.47 -0.05 10.73
CA GLY A 22 -22.70 -0.38 9.53
C GLY A 22 -21.18 -0.20 9.69
N ILE A 23 -20.47 -0.09 8.56
CA ILE A 23 -19.00 -0.02 8.50
C ILE A 23 -18.52 1.42 8.73
N GLN A 24 -17.76 1.62 9.82
CA GLN A 24 -17.19 2.92 10.24
C GLN A 24 -15.66 2.91 10.19
N GLU A 25 -15.03 4.08 10.02
CA GLU A 25 -13.57 4.23 10.09
C GLU A 25 -13.06 4.18 11.52
N LYS A 26 -11.88 3.58 11.74
CA LYS A 26 -11.20 3.65 13.03
C LYS A 26 -10.64 5.07 13.25
N PRO A 27 -10.73 5.66 14.46
CA PRO A 27 -10.25 7.02 14.76
C PRO A 27 -8.76 7.27 14.47
N GLN A 28 -7.94 6.21 14.43
CA GLN A 28 -6.52 6.23 14.11
C GLN A 28 -6.18 5.13 13.10
N ARG A 29 -7.04 4.94 12.09
CA ARG A 29 -6.73 4.01 11.02
C ARG A 29 -5.40 4.35 10.34
N ASP A 30 -4.75 3.33 9.83
CA ASP A 30 -3.58 3.50 8.98
C ASP A 30 -3.93 4.28 7.72
N LEU A 31 -2.90 4.89 7.13
CA LEU A 31 -2.98 5.55 5.84
C LEU A 31 -2.88 4.51 4.73
N LEU A 32 -3.87 4.47 3.85
CA LEU A 32 -3.92 3.58 2.70
C LEU A 32 -3.22 4.24 1.52
N LEU A 33 -2.07 3.72 1.16
CA LEU A 33 -1.37 4.05 -0.07
C LEU A 33 -1.72 3.03 -1.15
N PHE A 34 -1.75 3.50 -2.39
CA PHE A 34 -1.96 2.66 -3.56
C PHE A 34 -0.86 2.91 -4.59
N SER A 35 -0.37 1.84 -5.22
CA SER A 35 0.50 1.93 -6.38
C SER A 35 0.14 0.88 -7.41
N SER A 36 0.26 1.24 -8.69
CA SER A 36 0.19 0.28 -9.79
C SER A 36 1.52 0.20 -10.52
N THR A 37 2.06 -1.00 -10.62
CA THR A 37 3.36 -1.28 -11.22
C THR A 37 3.25 -2.40 -12.25
N SER A 38 3.99 -2.24 -13.33
CA SER A 38 4.15 -3.27 -14.34
C SER A 38 5.24 -4.28 -13.96
N TYR A 39 5.91 -4.11 -12.82
CA TYR A 39 7.00 -4.99 -12.36
C TYR A 39 8.04 -5.28 -13.45
N THR A 40 8.32 -4.29 -14.29
CA THR A 40 9.37 -4.34 -15.30
C THR A 40 10.62 -3.60 -14.80
N PRO A 41 11.82 -3.92 -15.31
CA PRO A 41 13.06 -3.29 -14.85
C PRO A 41 13.15 -1.77 -15.10
N ASP A 42 12.33 -1.21 -15.99
CA ASP A 42 12.27 0.22 -16.29
C ASP A 42 11.48 1.04 -15.25
N GLU A 43 10.62 0.41 -14.45
CA GLU A 43 9.98 1.04 -13.30
C GLU A 43 10.78 0.69 -12.02
N ASP A 44 11.59 1.62 -11.52
CA ASP A 44 12.40 1.41 -10.31
C ASP A 44 11.55 1.45 -9.02
N PHE A 45 10.83 0.36 -8.77
CA PHE A 45 9.96 0.24 -7.61
C PHE A 45 10.72 0.14 -6.28
N ASN A 46 12.02 -0.18 -6.32
CA ASN A 46 12.87 -0.17 -5.13
C ASN A 46 12.89 1.20 -4.47
N LEU A 47 12.77 2.28 -5.25
CA LEU A 47 12.70 3.64 -4.72
C LEU A 47 11.56 3.81 -3.71
N VAL A 48 10.39 3.24 -4.00
CA VAL A 48 9.22 3.29 -3.10
C VAL A 48 9.46 2.42 -1.87
N VAL A 49 10.02 1.23 -2.04
CA VAL A 49 10.34 0.33 -0.92
C VAL A 49 11.34 1.00 0.04
N GLN A 50 12.41 1.58 -0.48
CA GLN A 50 13.43 2.27 0.33
C GLN A 50 12.85 3.50 1.03
N ALA A 51 11.98 4.26 0.37
CA ALA A 51 11.31 5.41 0.99
C ALA A 51 10.41 4.97 2.16
N LEU A 52 9.71 3.85 2.02
CA LEU A 52 8.87 3.27 3.07
C LEU A 52 9.69 2.75 4.26
N ILE A 53 10.84 2.10 4.00
CA ILE A 53 11.77 1.69 5.06
C ILE A 53 12.28 2.91 5.83
N SER A 54 12.76 3.94 5.12
CA SER A 54 13.23 5.19 5.75
C SER A 54 12.11 5.89 6.54
N LEU A 55 10.86 5.81 6.07
CA LEU A 55 9.72 6.39 6.77
C LEU A 55 9.42 5.65 8.07
N ASN A 56 9.45 4.31 8.07
CA ASN A 56 9.32 3.51 9.29
C ASN A 56 10.43 3.86 10.30
N GLU A 57 11.69 3.92 9.87
CA GLU A 57 12.82 4.30 10.74
C GLU A 57 12.66 5.70 11.33
N LYS A 58 12.16 6.64 10.53
CA LYS A 58 11.88 8.01 10.97
C LYS A 58 10.78 8.04 12.03
N ILE A 59 9.69 7.28 11.85
CA ILE A 59 8.63 7.16 12.84
C ILE A 59 9.21 6.63 14.16
N ILE A 60 9.99 5.54 14.11
CA ILE A 60 10.63 4.96 15.31
C ILE A 60 11.54 5.99 15.99
N THR A 61 12.35 6.71 15.22
CA THR A 61 13.32 7.69 15.75
C THR A 61 12.64 8.91 16.39
N GLU A 62 11.58 9.43 15.75
CA GLU A 62 10.93 10.68 16.19
C GLU A 62 9.78 10.45 17.18
N LYS A 63 9.11 9.28 17.13
CA LYS A 63 7.91 8.98 17.91
C LYS A 63 8.09 7.82 18.89
N GLY A 64 9.14 7.02 18.72
CA GLY A 64 9.39 5.84 19.52
C GLY A 64 8.90 4.56 18.84
N GLU A 65 9.50 3.44 19.24
CA GLU A 65 9.19 2.11 18.70
C GLU A 65 7.74 1.68 18.99
N ASP A 66 7.23 2.05 20.18
CA ASP A 66 5.88 1.75 20.67
C ASP A 66 4.84 2.83 20.29
N TYR A 67 5.11 3.61 19.24
CA TYR A 67 4.15 4.61 18.74
C TYR A 67 2.81 3.94 18.39
N ASP A 68 1.70 4.52 18.87
CA ASP A 68 0.35 3.96 18.79
C ASP A 68 -0.56 4.72 17.80
N GLY A 69 0.00 5.63 17.01
CA GLY A 69 -0.76 6.35 16.00
C GLY A 69 -0.80 5.64 14.64
N PRO A 70 -1.36 6.30 13.61
CA PRO A 70 -1.55 5.71 12.30
C PRO A 70 -0.25 5.21 11.66
N GLY A 71 -0.25 3.97 11.21
CA GLY A 71 0.75 3.40 10.32
C GLY A 71 0.45 3.68 8.85
N ILE A 72 1.20 3.03 7.97
CA ILE A 72 1.08 3.16 6.52
C ILE A 72 0.92 1.78 5.91
N HIS A 73 -0.06 1.62 5.03
CA HIS A 73 -0.27 0.39 4.29
C HIS A 73 -0.23 0.68 2.81
N LEU A 74 0.77 0.17 2.12
CA LEU A 74 0.86 0.27 0.67
C LEU A 74 0.26 -0.98 0.04
N VAL A 75 -0.80 -0.82 -0.74
CA VAL A 75 -1.31 -1.86 -1.64
C VAL A 75 -0.72 -1.64 -3.03
N VAL A 76 -0.02 -2.67 -3.53
CA VAL A 76 0.60 -2.69 -4.85
C VAL A 76 -0.17 -3.62 -5.77
N THR A 77 -0.61 -3.13 -6.91
CA THR A 77 -1.27 -3.94 -7.93
C THR A 77 -0.49 -3.95 -9.25
N GLY A 78 -0.81 -4.93 -10.09
CA GLY A 78 -0.25 -5.10 -11.43
C GLY A 78 0.44 -6.44 -11.63
N LYS A 79 1.11 -6.56 -12.78
CA LYS A 79 1.69 -7.82 -13.26
C LYS A 79 2.93 -7.55 -14.06
N GLY A 80 3.96 -8.35 -13.84
CA GLY A 80 5.15 -8.39 -14.68
C GLY A 80 6.19 -9.37 -14.19
N PRO A 81 7.34 -9.42 -14.89
CA PRO A 81 8.37 -10.44 -14.68
C PRO A 81 9.03 -10.38 -13.30
N LEU A 82 9.11 -9.20 -12.66
CA LEU A 82 9.75 -9.06 -11.35
C LEU A 82 8.78 -9.21 -10.17
N LYS A 83 7.49 -9.49 -10.42
CA LYS A 83 6.47 -9.49 -9.36
C LYS A 83 6.80 -10.45 -8.22
N GLU A 84 7.14 -11.70 -8.54
CA GLU A 84 7.44 -12.73 -7.53
C GLU A 84 8.66 -12.36 -6.69
N GLN A 85 9.68 -11.72 -7.29
CA GLN A 85 10.84 -11.23 -6.57
C GLN A 85 10.45 -10.15 -5.55
N PHE A 86 9.62 -9.20 -5.96
CA PHE A 86 9.13 -8.14 -5.07
C PHE A 86 8.22 -8.68 -3.97
N GLU A 87 7.40 -9.70 -4.25
CA GLU A 87 6.56 -10.34 -3.22
C GLU A 87 7.42 -10.95 -2.10
N VAL A 88 8.52 -11.62 -2.45
CA VAL A 88 9.49 -12.13 -1.47
C VAL A 88 10.18 -11.00 -0.71
N GLU A 89 10.55 -9.92 -1.40
CA GLU A 89 11.16 -8.74 -0.77
C GLU A 89 10.20 -8.07 0.22
N PHE A 90 8.93 -7.88 -0.16
CA PHE A 90 7.92 -7.27 0.71
C PHE A 90 7.68 -8.11 1.95
N GLU A 91 7.60 -9.43 1.81
CA GLU A 91 7.47 -10.33 2.96
C GLU A 91 8.66 -10.18 3.92
N GLU A 92 9.89 -10.11 3.40
CA GLU A 92 11.08 -9.94 4.23
C GLU A 92 11.15 -8.56 4.89
N CYS A 93 10.79 -7.50 4.16
CA CYS A 93 10.69 -6.15 4.72
C CYS A 93 9.66 -6.10 5.85
N ASN A 94 8.45 -6.62 5.64
CA ASN A 94 7.35 -6.57 6.59
C ASN A 94 7.68 -7.26 7.94
N LYS A 95 8.67 -8.18 8.00
CA LYS A 95 9.13 -8.77 9.26
C LYS A 95 9.80 -7.75 10.20
N ASN A 96 10.36 -6.68 9.64
CA ASN A 96 11.15 -5.68 10.36
C ASN A 96 10.46 -4.30 10.42
N LEU A 97 9.43 -4.08 9.60
CA LEU A 97 8.63 -2.86 9.61
C LEU A 97 7.55 -2.95 10.70
N LYS A 98 7.45 -1.94 11.55
CA LYS A 98 6.47 -1.88 12.64
C LYS A 98 5.30 -0.96 12.33
N HIS A 99 5.57 0.12 11.60
CA HIS A 99 4.62 1.18 11.29
C HIS A 99 4.26 1.23 9.80
N VAL A 100 4.79 0.29 9.01
CA VAL A 100 4.60 0.22 7.57
C VAL A 100 4.34 -1.23 7.16
N GLN A 101 3.39 -1.43 6.26
CA GLN A 101 3.07 -2.72 5.65
C GLN A 101 2.95 -2.57 4.14
N ILE A 102 3.54 -3.51 3.39
CA ILE A 102 3.49 -3.55 1.93
C ILE A 102 2.83 -4.85 1.49
N GLU A 103 1.79 -4.77 0.68
CA GLU A 103 1.07 -5.94 0.21
C GLU A 103 0.83 -5.88 -1.30
N THR A 104 0.96 -7.02 -1.96
CA THR A 104 0.51 -7.19 -3.34
C THR A 104 -0.94 -7.63 -3.36
N MET A 105 -1.69 -7.09 -4.33
CA MET A 105 -3.07 -7.50 -4.53
C MET A 105 -3.46 -7.66 -5.98
N TRP A 106 -4.12 -8.78 -6.24
CA TRP A 106 -4.98 -8.91 -7.41
C TRP A 106 -6.34 -8.28 -7.13
N LEU A 107 -6.74 -7.32 -7.97
CA LEU A 107 -8.03 -6.65 -7.88
C LEU A 107 -8.87 -7.04 -9.10
N GLU A 108 -10.11 -7.40 -8.84
CA GLU A 108 -11.11 -7.48 -9.91
C GLU A 108 -11.39 -6.07 -10.45
N ILE A 109 -11.89 -6.00 -11.69
CA ILE A 109 -12.15 -4.73 -12.40
C ILE A 109 -13.07 -3.82 -11.59
N GLU A 110 -14.05 -4.39 -10.90
CA GLU A 110 -15.01 -3.66 -10.08
C GLU A 110 -14.40 -3.17 -8.76
N ASP A 111 -13.36 -3.82 -8.28
CA ASP A 111 -12.71 -3.54 -7.00
C ASP A 111 -11.59 -2.51 -7.13
N TYR A 112 -10.96 -2.39 -8.31
CA TYR A 112 -9.91 -1.41 -8.57
C TYR A 112 -10.35 0.04 -8.33
N PRO A 113 -11.45 0.58 -8.93
CA PRO A 113 -11.87 1.96 -8.70
C PRO A 113 -12.23 2.24 -7.23
N LYS A 114 -12.68 1.20 -6.51
CA LYS A 114 -13.03 1.32 -5.09
C LYS A 114 -11.79 1.44 -4.23
N LEU A 115 -10.74 0.68 -4.54
CA LEU A 115 -9.45 0.82 -3.84
C LEU A 115 -8.89 2.22 -4.09
N VAL A 116 -8.80 2.64 -5.36
CA VAL A 116 -8.29 3.96 -5.75
C VAL A 116 -9.10 5.08 -5.09
N GLY A 117 -10.43 4.99 -5.13
CA GLY A 117 -11.30 5.98 -4.50
C GLY A 117 -11.30 5.96 -2.96
N SER A 118 -10.69 4.96 -2.35
CA SER A 118 -10.58 4.85 -0.89
C SER A 118 -9.17 5.12 -0.35
N ALA A 119 -8.16 5.14 -1.23
CA ALA A 119 -6.78 5.42 -0.86
C ALA A 119 -6.61 6.88 -0.42
N ASP A 120 -5.72 7.09 0.55
CA ASP A 120 -5.33 8.43 1.00
C ASP A 120 -4.28 9.05 0.07
N LEU A 121 -3.46 8.21 -0.59
CA LEU A 121 -2.43 8.65 -1.53
C LEU A 121 -2.17 7.60 -2.63
N GLY A 122 -2.10 8.05 -3.88
CA GLY A 122 -1.61 7.26 -5.01
C GLY A 122 -0.16 7.55 -5.33
N VAL A 123 0.65 6.51 -5.55
CA VAL A 123 2.05 6.60 -5.96
C VAL A 123 2.20 6.01 -7.36
N CYS A 124 2.73 6.79 -8.29
CA CYS A 124 2.98 6.37 -9.66
C CYS A 124 4.45 6.62 -10.02
N LEU A 125 5.16 5.55 -10.36
CA LEU A 125 6.55 5.61 -10.86
C LEU A 125 6.62 5.38 -12.37
N HIS A 126 5.49 5.57 -13.07
CA HIS A 126 5.49 5.39 -14.51
C HIS A 126 6.47 6.35 -15.15
N TYR A 127 7.34 5.81 -15.99
CA TYR A 127 8.29 6.58 -16.77
C TYR A 127 7.96 6.38 -18.25
N SER A 128 7.36 7.39 -18.89
CA SER A 128 7.14 7.37 -20.32
C SER A 128 8.45 7.55 -21.07
N SER A 129 8.94 6.48 -21.69
CA SER A 129 10.08 6.52 -22.62
C SER A 129 9.86 7.40 -23.86
N SER A 130 8.62 7.85 -24.09
CA SER A 130 8.24 8.75 -25.18
C SER A 130 8.41 10.25 -24.88
N GLY A 131 8.74 10.62 -23.62
CA GLY A 131 8.87 12.02 -23.18
C GLY A 131 7.54 12.78 -23.07
N VAL A 132 6.42 12.10 -23.31
CA VAL A 132 5.07 12.58 -23.05
C VAL A 132 4.49 11.69 -21.96
N ASP A 133 4.61 12.12 -20.70
CA ASP A 133 3.94 11.46 -19.58
C ASP A 133 2.47 11.85 -19.62
N LEU A 134 1.65 10.98 -20.21
CA LEU A 134 0.22 10.97 -19.92
C LEU A 134 0.05 10.05 -18.71
N PRO A 135 -0.28 10.55 -17.51
CA PRO A 135 -0.58 9.70 -16.38
C PRO A 135 -1.89 8.96 -16.68
N MET A 136 -1.74 7.72 -17.18
CA MET A 136 -2.84 6.82 -17.52
C MET A 136 -3.14 5.80 -16.41
N LYS A 137 -2.36 5.83 -15.32
CA LYS A 137 -2.50 5.01 -14.12
C LYS A 137 -3.09 5.83 -12.98
#